data_AF-A0A533UJG9-F1
#
_entry.id   AF-A0A533UJG9-F1
#
_cell.length_a   1.000
_cell.length_b   1.000
_cell.length_c   1.000
_cell.angle_alpha   90.00
_cell.angle_beta   90.00
_cell.angle_gamma   90.00
#
_symmetry.space_group_name_H-M   'P 1'
#
loop_
_entity.id
_entity.type
_entity.pdbx_description
1 polymer ?
#
loop_
_entity_poly.entity_id
_entity_poly.type
_entity_poly.pdbx_seq_one_letter_code
_entity_poly.pdbx_strand_id
1 'polypeptide(L)'
;MKVLLDEMYDGIDIKLKEMGYEAYSVKKLIAEGNKLQSDYSVIKYAEENGMVIVTEDTEIGKACKENKIPYVLLDNDAVLKFILQELNTLKNR
;
A
#
# COMPACT_ATOMS: atom_id res chain seq x y z
N MET A 1 -7.17 -1.98 -12.03
CA MET A 1 -7.05 -2.21 -10.57
C MET A 1 -6.77 -0.88 -9.91
N LYS A 2 -7.48 -0.53 -8.84
CA LYS A 2 -7.26 0.71 -8.10
C LYS A 2 -6.34 0.47 -6.90
N VAL A 3 -5.36 1.35 -6.70
CA VAL A 3 -4.35 1.21 -5.66
C VAL A 3 -4.33 2.47 -4.82
N LEU A 4 -4.39 2.32 -3.49
CA LEU A 4 -4.25 3.40 -2.54
C LEU A 4 -2.92 3.23 -1.80
N LEU A 5 -1.99 4.13 -2.05
CA LEU A 5 -0.70 4.18 -1.37
C LEU A 5 -0.82 5.03 -0.11
N ASP A 6 -0.32 4.47 0.99
CA ASP A 6 -0.12 5.19 2.23
C ASP A 6 0.75 6.44 2.04
N GLU A 7 0.68 7.39 2.98
CA GLU A 7 1.37 8.69 2.93
C GLU A 7 2.88 8.55 2.74
N MET A 8 3.47 7.49 3.31
CA MET A 8 4.90 7.19 3.23
C MET A 8 5.38 6.83 1.81
N TYR A 9 4.45 6.44 0.93
CA TYR A 9 4.73 6.01 -0.44
C TYR A 9 4.29 7.04 -1.50
N ASP A 10 4.09 8.29 -1.09
CA ASP A 10 3.79 9.39 -2.01
C ASP A 10 4.82 9.47 -3.16
N GLY A 11 4.32 9.65 -4.39
CA GLY A 11 5.14 9.67 -5.60
C GLY A 11 5.30 8.31 -6.27
N ILE A 12 5.15 7.19 -5.56
CA ILE A 12 5.07 5.86 -6.19
C ILE A 12 3.77 5.73 -7.01
N ASP A 13 2.72 6.46 -6.64
CA ASP A 13 1.46 6.51 -7.38
C ASP A 13 1.67 6.95 -8.83
N ILE A 14 2.63 7.85 -9.08
CA ILE A 14 2.98 8.33 -10.42
C ILE A 14 3.60 7.20 -11.24
N LYS A 15 4.57 6.49 -10.67
CA LYS A 15 5.23 5.35 -11.34
C LYS A 15 4.24 4.22 -11.63
N LEU A 16 3.34 3.94 -10.69
CA LEU A 16 2.29 2.94 -10.90
C LEU A 16 1.33 3.36 -12.03
N LYS A 17 0.97 4.65 -12.13
CA LYS A 17 0.20 5.18 -13.27
C LYS A 17 0.92 4.99 -14.60
N GLU A 18 2.21 5.28 -14.66
CA GLU A 18 3.03 5.04 -15.86
C GLU A 18 3.06 3.56 -16.27
N MET A 19 2.91 2.65 -15.31
CA MET A 19 2.81 1.20 -15.54
C MET A 19 1.38 0.70 -15.81
N GLY A 20 0.39 1.59 -15.91
CA GLY A 20 -1.00 1.26 -16.27
C GLY A 20 -1.93 0.97 -15.09
N TYR A 21 -1.54 1.28 -13.86
CA TYR A 21 -2.40 1.15 -12.69
C TYR A 21 -3.16 2.45 -12.40
N GLU A 22 -4.36 2.32 -11.81
CA GLU A 22 -5.11 3.46 -11.30
C GLU A 22 -4.72 3.71 -9.84
N ALA A 23 -3.60 4.43 -9.62
CA ALA A 23 -3.01 4.59 -8.28
C ALA A 23 -3.29 5.98 -7.67
N TYR A 24 -3.38 6.03 -6.34
CA TYR A 24 -3.65 7.24 -5.58
C TYR A 24 -2.74 7.29 -4.34
N SER A 25 -2.39 8.49 -3.90
CA SER A 25 -1.61 8.73 -2.68
C SER A 25 -2.54 9.31 -1.63
N VAL A 26 -2.58 8.72 -0.43
CA VAL A 26 -3.36 9.24 0.71
C VAL A 26 -2.99 10.70 0.97
N LYS A 27 -1.69 11.02 0.94
CA LYS A 27 -1.18 12.39 1.14
C LYS A 27 -1.75 13.39 0.13
N LYS A 28 -1.82 13.02 -1.16
CA LYS A 28 -2.40 13.87 -2.22
C LYS A 28 -3.92 14.01 -2.04
N LEU A 29 -4.61 12.92 -1.73
CA LEU A 29 -6.06 12.95 -1.47
C LEU A 29 -6.40 13.85 -0.27
N ILE A 30 -5.61 13.83 0.80
CA ILE A 30 -5.75 14.75 1.94
C ILE A 30 -5.55 16.21 1.48
N ALA A 31 -4.53 16.48 0.66
CA ALA A 31 -4.28 17.82 0.11
C ALA A 31 -5.42 18.31 -0.80
N GLU A 32 -6.13 17.40 -1.47
CA GLU A 32 -7.35 17.67 -2.25
C GLU A 32 -8.61 17.87 -1.37
N GLY A 33 -8.50 17.71 -0.05
CA GLY A 33 -9.58 17.94 0.92
C GLY A 33 -10.33 16.68 1.36
N ASN A 34 -9.87 15.48 1.00
CA ASN A 34 -10.46 14.24 1.49
C ASN A 34 -10.15 14.03 2.97
N LYS A 35 -11.13 13.54 3.73
CA LYS A 35 -10.99 13.27 5.18
C LYS A 35 -10.37 11.90 5.43
N LEU A 36 -9.07 11.76 5.18
CA LEU A 36 -8.30 10.52 5.30
C LEU A 36 -7.23 10.60 6.41
N GLN A 37 -7.58 11.17 7.57
CA GLN A 37 -6.61 11.49 8.64
C GLN A 37 -6.38 10.36 9.65
N SER A 38 -7.10 9.26 9.53
CA SER A 38 -6.97 8.09 10.41
C SER A 38 -6.99 6.79 9.64
N ASP A 39 -6.39 5.74 10.20
CA ASP A 39 -6.37 4.39 9.63
C ASP A 39 -7.76 3.92 9.23
N TYR A 40 -8.75 4.11 10.11
CA TYR A 40 -10.13 3.77 9.82
C TYR A 40 -10.68 4.48 8.57
N SER A 41 -10.42 5.79 8.43
CA SER A 41 -10.88 6.56 7.28
C SER A 41 -10.20 6.14 5.97
N VAL A 42 -8.90 5.82 6.03
CA VAL A 42 -8.13 5.31 4.88
C VAL A 42 -8.64 3.94 4.45
N ILE A 43 -8.78 3.01 5.39
CA ILE A 43 -9.26 1.65 5.14
C ILE A 43 -10.66 1.68 4.55
N LYS A 44 -11.57 2.44 5.17
CA LYS A 44 -12.94 2.57 4.71
C LYS A 44 -13.03 3.18 3.31
N TYR A 45 -12.23 4.21 3.04
CA TYR A 45 -12.17 4.80 1.70
C TYR A 45 -11.71 3.78 0.65
N ALA A 46 -10.70 2.97 0.96
CA ALA A 46 -10.25 1.93 0.06
C ALA A 46 -11.33 0.86 -0.18
N GLU A 47 -12.02 0.42 0.88
CA GLU A 47 -13.11 -0.54 0.80
C GLU A 47 -14.27 -0.03 -0.07
N GLU A 48 -14.78 1.18 0.23
CA GLU A 48 -15.89 1.80 -0.50
C GLU A 48 -15.58 2.03 -1.99
N ASN A 49 -14.29 2.20 -2.33
CA ASN A 49 -13.84 2.45 -3.70
C ASN A 49 -13.23 1.21 -4.39
N GLY A 50 -13.25 0.04 -3.75
CA GLY A 50 -12.71 -1.21 -4.30
C GLY A 50 -11.21 -1.14 -4.60
N MET A 51 -10.44 -0.50 -3.72
CA MET A 51 -9.01 -0.29 -3.86
C MET A 51 -8.18 -1.34 -3.10
N VAL A 52 -6.96 -1.57 -3.56
CA VAL A 52 -5.93 -2.31 -2.83
C VAL A 52 -5.06 -1.31 -2.06
N ILE A 53 -4.95 -1.47 -0.74
CA ILE A 53 -4.08 -0.61 0.08
C ILE A 53 -2.63 -1.10 0.00
N VAL A 54 -1.66 -0.19 -0.14
CA VAL A 54 -0.23 -0.48 -0.02
C VAL A 54 0.31 0.34 1.15
N THR A 55 0.81 -0.33 2.18
CA THR A 55 1.23 0.30 3.43
C THR A 55 2.37 -0.50 4.08
N GLU A 56 3.17 0.16 4.92
CA GLU A 56 4.10 -0.47 5.86
C GLU A 56 3.50 -0.64 7.25
N ASP A 57 2.33 -0.04 7.50
CA ASP A 57 1.66 -0.06 8.79
C ASP A 57 1.02 -1.44 9.03
N THR A 58 1.56 -2.14 10.02
CA THR A 58 1.08 -3.47 10.40
C THR A 58 -0.30 -3.47 11.04
N GLU A 59 -0.74 -2.35 11.63
CA GLU A 59 -2.08 -2.20 12.20
C GLU A 59 -3.11 -2.08 11.07
N ILE A 60 -2.82 -1.27 10.05
CA ILE A 60 -3.64 -1.20 8.82
C ILE A 60 -3.68 -2.58 8.15
N GLY A 61 -2.54 -3.25 8.02
CA GLY A 61 -2.46 -4.59 7.42
C GLY A 61 -3.29 -5.64 8.18
N LYS A 62 -3.26 -5.63 9.52
CA LYS A 62 -4.10 -6.53 10.36
C LYS A 62 -5.58 -6.22 10.18
N ALA A 63 -5.97 -4.95 10.25
CA ALA A 63 -7.35 -4.53 10.05
C ALA A 63 -7.87 -4.93 8.66
N CYS A 64 -7.08 -4.74 7.60
CA CYS A 64 -7.44 -5.19 6.26
C CYS A 64 -7.63 -6.70 6.19
N LYS A 65 -6.73 -7.47 6.80
CA LYS A 65 -6.81 -8.93 6.85
C LYS A 65 -8.08 -9.42 7.55
N GLU A 66 -8.41 -8.84 8.70
CA GLU A 66 -9.60 -9.20 9.48
C GLU A 66 -10.90 -8.89 8.72
N ASN A 67 -10.93 -7.76 8.01
CA ASN A 67 -12.09 -7.30 7.24
C ASN A 67 -12.11 -7.81 5.79
N LYS A 68 -11.16 -8.65 5.38
CA LYS A 68 -11.03 -9.17 4.00
C LYS A 68 -10.88 -8.07 2.94
N ILE A 69 -10.27 -6.95 3.31
CA ILE A 69 -9.96 -5.84 2.41
C ILE A 69 -8.63 -6.17 1.71
N PRO A 70 -8.54 -6.06 0.37
CA PRO A 70 -7.29 -6.29 -0.35
C PRO A 70 -6.18 -5.32 0.07
N TYR A 71 -5.00 -5.85 0.37
CA TYR A 71 -3.84 -5.04 0.76
C TYR A 71 -2.51 -5.68 0.37
N VAL A 72 -1.47 -4.86 0.31
CA VAL A 72 -0.05 -5.23 0.19
C VAL A 72 0.66 -4.60 1.39
N LEU A 73 1.23 -5.46 2.25
CA LEU A 73 2.02 -5.03 3.41
C LEU A 73 3.51 -5.06 3.08
N LEU A 74 4.16 -3.91 3.19
CA LEU A 74 5.58 -3.68 2.96
C LEU A 74 6.34 -3.51 4.28
N ASP A 75 6.09 -4.41 5.23
CA ASP A 75 6.74 -4.38 6.54
C ASP A 75 8.19 -4.90 6.49
N ASN A 76 8.90 -4.80 7.62
CA ASN A 76 10.26 -5.30 7.76
C ASN A 76 10.40 -6.78 7.40
N ASP A 77 9.37 -7.59 7.66
CA ASP A 77 9.37 -9.01 7.32
C ASP A 77 9.28 -9.23 5.80
N ALA A 78 8.46 -8.45 5.10
CA ALA A 78 8.38 -8.46 3.64
C ALA A 78 9.72 -8.03 3.01
N VAL A 79 10.34 -6.98 3.55
CA VAL A 79 11.66 -6.51 3.10
C VAL A 79 12.73 -7.57 3.36
N LEU A 80 12.76 -8.18 4.56
CA LEU A 80 13.71 -9.23 4.88
C LEU A 80 13.56 -10.45 3.95
N LYS A 81 12.32 -10.88 3.68
CA LYS A 81 12.05 -11.96 2.73
C LYS A 81 12.57 -11.64 1.33
N PHE A 82 12.33 -10.41 0.85
CA PHE A 82 12.84 -9.96 -0.43
C PHE A 82 14.38 -9.98 -0.48
N ILE A 83 15.05 -9.44 0.55
CA ILE A 83 16.51 -9.46 0.65
C ILE A 83 17.05 -10.90 0.62
N LEU A 84 16.46 -11.80 1.41
CA LEU A 84 16.88 -13.21 1.44
C LEU A 84 16.69 -13.91 0.08
N GLN A 85 15.62 -13.59 -0.64
CA GLN A 85 15.36 -14.12 -1.97
C GLN A 85 16.43 -13.69 -2.98
N GLU A 86 16.78 -12.41 -3.01
CA GLU A 86 17.84 -11.88 -3.89
C GLU A 86 19.21 -12.47 -3.55
N LEU A 87 19.56 -12.53 -2.25
CA LEU A 87 20.81 -13.12 -1.80
C LEU A 87 20.92 -14.61 -2.14
N ASN A 88 19.82 -15.38 -2.01
CA ASN A 88 19.81 -16.80 -2.41
C ASN A 88 19.99 -16.98 -3.92
N THR A 89 19.42 -16.08 -4.73
CA THR A 89 19.61 -16.09 -6.19
C THR A 89 21.08 -15.86 -6.56
N LEU A 90 21.78 -15.01 -5.81
CA LEU A 90 23.21 -14.76 -6.00
C LEU A 90 24.10 -15.87 -5.43
N LYS A 91 23.72 -16.49 -4.31
CA LYS A 91 24.48 -17.59 -3.69
C LYS A 91 24.47 -18.87 -4.55
N ASN A 92 23.42 -19.07 -5.34
CA ASN A 92 23.25 -20.23 -6.21
C ASN A 92 23.67 -19.98 -7.66
N ARG A 93 24.33 -18.84 -7.93
CA ARG A 93 25.02 -18.54 -9.20
C ARG A 93 26.49 -18.96 -9.10
#